data_AF-A0A9D9IHS0-F1
#
_entry.id   AF-A0A9D9IHS0-F1
#
_cell.length_a   1.000
_cell.length_b   1.000
_cell.length_c   1.000
_cell.angle_alpha   90.00
_cell.angle_beta   90.00
_cell.angle_gamma   90.00
#
_symmetry.space_group_name_H-M   'P 1'
#
loop_
_entity.id
_entity.type
_entity.pdbx_description
1 polymer ?
#
loop_
_entity_poly.entity_id
_entity_poly.type
_entity_poly.pdbx_seq_one_letter_code
_entity_poly.pdbx_strand_id
1 'polypeptide(L)'
;MKSPGHLLKAAGSLVLAIWAVCSCGTARVQIREVPAAPDFSGIDSTLDLYLASLDGEPPEIQKENIDFIINECGNDTATARHAALRMYDHYRNSPLMGAETMAIHLIDTWFSAGRMKMRSDEELLAARMFAEFNRNSLIGARAPECIFKTPDGKDFNIPEDCLGEYTVLYFYDAGCPVCTIESARLKADAEAGNQPVRLNLVMVYTGQDREIWGNYCSSRLPGTTDSLNTTNLWSPGYESDFPRLYGVISTPKLFLLDKQGTIIGRNLDTESLKELLVKTVSPPQITPEEMKMLVDIVLPTIGARNCENVKALVDIFRKQLEDSSMAERAAFLGALYYDLRYRPEYPYKCGAAYLAEKEILPSWENWDGAILADALLFMELYNMTPLGEKVQDFPLPGMKKTLYGVKAPLTVVFIYSPGCTRCESEMPAIKTLEDKYRNRAEFIYINSDEYDTESFLAGYYDLSLLPAIFLLGEDKDLYAKYIDAEELGELLEIILSSR
;
A
#
# COMPACT_ATOMS: atom_id res chain seq x y z
N MET A 1 -15.87 3.63 7.97
CA MET A 1 -15.88 3.67 9.46
C MET A 1 -14.72 4.53 9.94
N LYS A 2 -14.76 5.08 11.16
CA LYS A 2 -13.63 5.86 11.72
C LYS A 2 -12.45 4.91 11.97
N SER A 3 -11.25 5.28 11.50
CA SER A 3 -10.02 4.53 11.78
C SER A 3 -9.65 4.64 13.28
N PRO A 4 -9.21 3.56 13.95
CA PRO A 4 -8.82 3.60 15.35
C PRO A 4 -7.44 4.24 15.53
N GLY A 5 -7.37 5.31 16.33
CA GLY A 5 -6.10 6.00 16.59
C GLY A 5 -5.11 5.15 17.36
N HIS A 6 -3.98 4.82 16.75
CA HIS A 6 -2.91 4.04 17.38
C HIS A 6 -1.47 4.46 16.98
N LEU A 7 -1.18 5.78 17.00
CA LEU A 7 0.21 6.29 16.94
C LEU A 7 0.54 7.36 18.01
N LEU A 8 -0.39 7.67 18.91
CA LEU A 8 -0.27 8.77 19.90
C LEU A 8 0.56 8.43 21.17
N LYS A 9 1.50 7.47 21.09
CA LYS A 9 2.36 7.06 22.22
C LYS A 9 3.87 7.29 22.02
N ALA A 10 4.32 7.73 20.85
CA ALA A 10 5.71 8.14 20.64
C ALA A 10 5.95 9.64 21.00
N ALA A 11 4.96 10.51 20.76
CA ALA A 11 5.10 11.96 20.96
C ALA A 11 5.34 12.38 22.42
N GLY A 12 4.78 11.65 23.40
CA GLY A 12 4.85 12.02 24.82
C GLY A 12 6.27 12.08 25.41
N SER A 13 7.22 11.35 24.83
CA SER A 13 8.61 11.32 25.29
C SER A 13 9.45 12.51 24.79
N LEU A 14 9.10 13.11 23.65
CA LEU A 14 9.77 14.32 23.14
C LEU A 14 9.23 15.60 23.78
N VAL A 15 7.92 15.66 24.04
CA VAL A 15 7.26 16.82 24.67
C VAL A 15 7.83 17.13 26.06
N LEU A 16 8.20 16.10 26.84
CA LEU A 16 8.85 16.27 28.14
C LEU A 16 10.23 16.95 28.07
N ALA A 17 10.97 16.80 26.97
CA ALA A 17 12.27 17.44 26.79
C ALA A 17 12.13 18.95 26.53
N ILE A 18 11.13 19.35 25.75
CA ILE A 18 10.85 20.77 25.44
C ILE A 18 10.40 21.52 26.71
N TRP A 19 9.55 20.90 27.53
CA TRP A 19 9.03 21.52 28.77
C TRP A 19 10.13 21.76 29.82
N ALA A 20 11.14 20.88 29.87
CA ALA A 20 12.27 20.97 30.81
C ALA A 20 13.23 22.13 30.49
N VAL A 21 13.31 22.59 29.24
CA VAL A 21 14.17 23.71 28.83
C VAL A 21 13.52 25.07 29.17
N CYS A 22 12.19 25.15 29.16
CA CYS A 22 11.47 26.43 29.34
C CYS A 22 11.24 26.87 30.80
N SER A 23 11.70 26.12 31.80
CA SER A 23 11.26 26.29 33.20
C SER A 23 12.40 26.43 34.23
N CYS A 24 13.27 27.46 34.09
CA CYS A 24 14.16 27.88 35.17
C CYS A 24 14.50 29.38 35.16
N GLY A 25 14.35 30.07 36.31
CA GLY A 25 14.88 31.43 36.52
C GLY A 25 13.96 32.41 37.25
N THR A 26 13.97 32.41 38.59
CA THR A 26 13.43 33.54 39.40
C THR A 26 14.53 34.56 39.73
N ALA A 27 14.13 35.81 39.97
CA ALA A 27 14.97 37.00 39.76
C ALA A 27 16.02 37.34 40.84
N ARG A 28 17.11 38.01 40.41
CA ARG A 28 17.90 38.97 41.21
C ARG A 28 18.58 40.06 40.35
N VAL A 29 19.02 41.13 41.00
CA VAL A 29 19.27 42.50 40.46
C VAL A 29 20.68 42.96 40.91
N GLN A 30 21.55 43.63 40.13
CA GLN A 30 21.45 44.21 38.77
C GLN A 30 22.84 44.32 38.09
N ILE A 31 22.98 44.00 36.80
CA ILE A 31 23.89 44.68 35.83
C ILE A 31 23.21 44.68 34.44
N ARG A 32 23.29 45.77 33.69
CA ARG A 32 22.62 45.93 32.39
C ARG A 32 23.51 45.43 31.24
N GLU A 33 23.63 44.12 31.11
CA GLU A 33 24.13 43.52 29.87
C GLU A 33 23.09 43.67 28.75
N VAL A 34 23.55 43.83 27.51
CA VAL A 34 22.68 43.66 26.33
C VAL A 34 22.26 42.20 26.31
N PRO A 35 20.95 41.85 26.20
CA PRO A 35 20.54 40.46 26.19
C PRO A 35 21.28 39.72 25.08
N ALA A 36 22.01 38.66 25.43
CA ALA A 36 22.48 37.71 24.44
C ALA A 36 21.26 37.21 23.64
N ALA A 37 21.44 37.01 22.33
CA ALA A 37 20.38 36.41 21.53
C ALA A 37 20.00 35.05 22.15
N PRO A 38 18.70 34.74 22.32
CA PRO A 38 18.28 33.47 22.92
C PRO A 38 18.84 32.30 22.11
N ASP A 39 19.43 31.33 22.82
CA ASP A 39 19.96 30.10 22.24
C ASP A 39 18.81 29.11 22.00
N PHE A 40 18.62 28.73 20.73
CA PHE A 40 17.58 27.80 20.29
C PHE A 40 18.14 26.46 19.79
N SER A 41 19.45 26.21 19.90
CA SER A 41 20.14 25.05 19.30
C SER A 41 19.56 23.68 19.72
N GLY A 42 19.14 23.54 20.99
CA GLY A 42 18.46 22.35 21.50
C GLY A 42 17.02 22.19 20.97
N ILE A 43 16.33 23.28 20.67
CA ILE A 43 14.99 23.28 20.07
C ILE A 43 15.09 22.91 18.59
N ASP A 44 16.03 23.49 17.84
CA ASP A 44 16.26 23.19 16.42
C ASP A 44 16.49 21.69 16.20
N SER A 45 17.40 21.09 16.97
CA SER A 45 17.70 19.65 16.89
C SER A 45 16.47 18.76 17.18
N THR A 46 15.58 19.21 18.05
CA THR A 46 14.36 18.47 18.42
C THR A 46 13.27 18.64 17.36
N LEU A 47 13.11 19.84 16.81
CA LEU A 47 12.16 20.13 15.74
C LEU A 47 12.55 19.42 14.44
N ASP A 48 13.83 19.40 14.08
CA ASP A 48 14.29 18.73 12.85
C ASP A 48 14.00 17.22 12.88
N LEU A 49 14.27 16.55 14.00
CA LEU A 49 13.93 15.13 14.20
C LEU A 49 12.42 14.87 14.15
N TYR A 50 11.63 15.80 14.72
CA TYR A 50 10.18 15.66 14.76
C TYR A 50 9.53 15.90 13.39
N LEU A 51 9.94 16.93 12.66
CA LEU A 51 9.45 17.23 11.31
C LEU A 51 9.79 16.11 10.34
N ALA A 52 11.00 15.55 10.41
CA ALA A 52 11.37 14.36 9.64
C ALA A 52 10.49 13.13 9.93
N SER A 53 9.88 13.04 11.12
CA SER A 53 8.91 11.99 11.45
C SER A 53 7.48 12.27 10.96
N LEU A 54 7.15 13.54 10.68
CA LEU A 54 5.86 13.97 10.13
C LEU A 54 5.82 14.01 8.60
N ASP A 55 6.97 14.07 7.94
CA ASP A 55 7.08 14.24 6.48
C ASP A 55 6.33 13.17 5.64
N GLY A 56 5.98 12.01 6.23
CA GLY A 56 5.16 10.95 5.62
C GLY A 56 3.69 10.90 6.05
N GLU A 57 3.24 11.74 6.99
CA GLU A 57 1.87 11.75 7.50
C GLU A 57 0.91 12.56 6.60
N PRO A 58 -0.42 12.32 6.63
CA PRO A 58 -1.38 13.12 5.88
C PRO A 58 -1.30 14.62 6.24
N PRO A 59 -1.51 15.55 5.28
CA PRO A 59 -1.39 16.99 5.54
C PRO A 59 -2.24 17.49 6.71
N GLU A 60 -3.40 16.89 6.94
CA GLU A 60 -4.31 17.21 8.05
C GLU A 60 -3.66 16.92 9.41
N ILE A 61 -3.02 15.75 9.54
CA ILE A 61 -2.27 15.35 10.73
C ILE A 61 -1.06 16.27 10.93
N GLN A 62 -0.32 16.59 9.86
CA GLN A 62 0.80 17.52 9.94
C GLN A 62 0.34 18.92 10.42
N LYS A 63 -0.78 19.44 9.91
CA LYS A 63 -1.34 20.76 10.30
C LYS A 63 -1.70 20.80 11.79
N GLU A 64 -2.42 19.78 12.27
CA GLU A 64 -2.82 19.67 13.68
C GLU A 64 -1.60 19.65 14.61
N ASN A 65 -0.58 18.87 14.26
CA ASN A 65 0.64 18.72 15.08
C ASN A 65 1.51 19.99 15.10
N ILE A 66 1.68 20.65 13.94
CA ILE A 66 2.39 21.94 13.84
C ILE A 66 1.68 23.01 14.67
N ASP A 67 0.38 23.17 14.48
CA ASP A 67 -0.40 24.17 15.21
C ASP A 67 -0.38 23.89 16.72
N PHE A 68 -0.43 22.62 17.13
CA PHE A 68 -0.28 22.23 18.54
C PHE A 68 1.07 22.68 19.12
N ILE A 69 2.20 22.34 18.48
CA ILE A 69 3.54 22.70 18.99
C ILE A 69 3.72 24.21 19.08
N ILE A 70 3.28 24.96 18.06
CA ILE A 70 3.41 26.42 18.05
C ILE A 70 2.60 27.04 19.20
N ASN A 71 1.40 26.52 19.51
CA ASN A 71 0.61 26.96 20.65
C ASN A 71 1.25 26.59 22.00
N GLU A 72 1.80 25.38 22.16
CA GLU A 72 2.46 24.92 23.39
C GLU A 72 3.75 25.70 23.71
N CYS A 73 4.46 26.22 22.70
CA CYS A 73 5.56 27.17 22.91
C CYS A 73 5.10 28.54 23.47
N GLY A 74 3.79 28.76 23.63
CA GLY A 74 3.19 30.00 24.10
C GLY A 74 3.06 31.04 23.00
N ASN A 75 1.82 31.42 22.68
CA ASN A 75 1.53 32.44 21.66
C ASN A 75 2.26 33.77 21.96
N ASP A 76 2.81 34.39 20.89
CA ASP A 76 3.64 35.61 20.92
C ASP A 76 4.96 35.52 21.72
N THR A 77 5.45 34.32 22.05
CA THR A 77 6.81 34.16 22.60
C THR A 77 7.89 34.16 21.51
N ALA A 78 9.12 34.53 21.88
CA ALA A 78 10.28 34.38 21.00
C ALA A 78 10.51 32.92 20.56
N THR A 79 10.20 31.97 21.45
CA THR A 79 10.30 30.52 21.21
C THR A 79 9.28 30.04 20.17
N ALA A 80 8.01 30.41 20.32
CA ALA A 80 6.96 30.03 19.38
C ALA A 80 7.19 30.64 18.00
N ARG A 81 7.64 31.90 17.94
CA ARG A 81 8.05 32.56 16.69
C ARG A 81 9.25 31.85 16.05
N HIS A 82 10.24 31.44 16.83
CA HIS A 82 11.40 30.69 16.33
C HIS A 82 10.98 29.33 15.76
N ALA A 83 10.15 28.56 16.50
CA ALA A 83 9.62 27.28 16.05
C ALA A 83 8.81 27.41 14.75
N ALA A 84 7.87 28.37 14.66
CA ALA A 84 7.09 28.60 13.46
C ALA A 84 7.95 28.99 12.24
N LEU A 85 8.99 29.82 12.45
CA LEU A 85 9.95 30.18 11.41
C LEU A 85 10.81 28.98 10.97
N ARG A 86 11.26 28.14 11.91
CA ARG A 86 12.02 26.90 11.62
C ARG A 86 11.19 25.90 10.82
N MET A 87 9.94 25.67 11.23
CA MET A 87 8.98 24.83 10.51
C MET A 87 8.68 25.39 9.11
N TYR A 88 8.52 26.71 8.99
CA TYR A 88 8.32 27.36 7.71
C TYR A 88 9.50 27.13 6.78
N ASP A 89 10.74 27.34 7.24
CA ASP A 89 11.94 27.08 6.44
C ASP A 89 12.07 25.61 6.02
N HIS A 90 11.73 24.65 6.90
CA HIS A 90 11.70 23.22 6.57
C HIS A 90 10.79 22.95 5.38
N TYR A 91 9.49 23.24 5.50
CA TYR A 91 8.53 22.96 4.44
C TYR A 91 8.74 23.81 3.19
N ARG A 92 9.22 25.05 3.32
CA ARG A 92 9.46 25.96 2.20
C ARG A 92 10.64 25.51 1.32
N ASN A 93 11.60 24.79 1.89
CA ASN A 93 12.81 24.33 1.19
C ASN A 93 12.88 22.79 1.04
N SER A 94 11.87 22.07 1.54
CA SER A 94 11.82 20.61 1.44
C SER A 94 11.74 20.16 -0.02
N PRO A 95 12.51 19.14 -0.43
CA PRO A 95 12.38 18.51 -1.75
C PRO A 95 11.18 17.54 -1.82
N LEU A 96 10.48 17.32 -0.71
CA LEU A 96 9.38 16.35 -0.65
C LEU A 96 8.11 16.89 -1.32
N MET A 97 7.52 16.06 -2.17
CA MET A 97 6.32 16.38 -2.92
C MET A 97 5.13 16.68 -1.99
N GLY A 98 4.57 17.88 -2.08
CA GLY A 98 3.41 18.30 -1.30
C GLY A 98 3.73 19.16 -0.06
N ALA A 99 5.01 19.32 0.29
CA ALA A 99 5.46 20.17 1.40
C ALA A 99 4.99 21.64 1.29
N GLU A 100 4.72 22.13 0.07
CA GLU A 100 4.18 23.47 -0.14
C GLU A 100 2.83 23.69 0.56
N THR A 101 2.02 22.63 0.70
CA THR A 101 0.75 22.67 1.46
C THR A 101 0.96 23.13 2.90
N MET A 102 2.05 22.66 3.51
CA MET A 102 2.40 22.93 4.89
C MET A 102 3.05 24.30 5.06
N ALA A 103 3.92 24.68 4.12
CA ALA A 103 4.45 26.04 4.04
C ALA A 103 3.32 27.08 3.88
N ILE A 104 2.32 26.80 3.02
CA ILE A 104 1.16 27.68 2.82
C ILE A 104 0.29 27.74 4.06
N HIS A 105 0.03 26.62 4.75
CA HIS A 105 -0.70 26.62 6.02
C HIS A 105 -0.02 27.53 7.06
N LEU A 106 1.30 27.43 7.22
CA LEU A 106 2.07 28.31 8.11
C LEU A 106 1.97 29.79 7.68
N ILE A 107 2.08 30.07 6.37
CA ILE A 107 1.96 31.42 5.82
C ILE A 107 0.58 32.03 6.09
N ASP A 108 -0.49 31.31 5.81
CA ASP A 108 -1.85 31.85 5.91
C ASP A 108 -2.33 31.91 7.38
N THR A 109 -2.11 30.83 8.16
CA THR A 109 -2.61 30.69 9.54
C THR A 109 -1.82 31.52 10.56
N TRP A 110 -0.49 31.58 10.46
CA TRP A 110 0.36 32.19 11.49
C TRP A 110 0.89 33.56 11.08
N PHE A 111 1.51 33.67 9.91
CA PHE A 111 2.21 34.90 9.51
C PHE A 111 1.29 35.94 8.88
N SER A 112 0.48 35.56 7.88
CA SER A 112 -0.37 36.49 7.13
C SER A 112 -1.59 36.95 7.92
N ALA A 113 -2.13 36.08 8.80
CA ALA A 113 -3.14 36.45 9.79
C ALA A 113 -2.61 37.35 10.92
N GLY A 114 -1.29 37.63 10.97
CA GLY A 114 -0.69 38.51 11.97
C GLY A 114 -0.57 37.90 13.37
N ARG A 115 -0.73 36.57 13.53
CA ARG A 115 -0.52 35.88 14.81
C ARG A 115 0.97 35.83 15.19
N MET A 116 1.85 35.86 14.19
CA MET A 116 3.30 35.92 14.36
C MET A 116 3.95 36.84 13.34
N LYS A 117 5.03 37.51 13.75
CA LYS A 117 5.82 38.37 12.88
C LYS A 117 6.93 37.58 12.17
N MET A 118 6.98 37.67 10.84
CA MET A 118 8.13 37.26 10.01
C MET A 118 9.43 38.01 10.40
N ARG A 119 10.57 37.63 9.81
CA ARG A 119 11.86 38.29 10.06
C ARG A 119 11.87 39.70 9.46
N SER A 120 11.22 39.89 8.30
CA SER A 120 10.99 41.19 7.66
C SER A 120 9.65 41.26 6.92
N ASP A 121 9.21 42.47 6.57
CA ASP A 121 8.00 42.68 5.74
C ASP A 121 8.24 42.22 4.28
N GLU A 122 9.48 42.26 3.81
CA GLU A 122 9.92 41.72 2.50
C GLU A 122 9.77 40.19 2.46
N GLU A 123 10.18 39.49 3.52
CA GLU A 123 10.00 38.04 3.65
C GLU A 123 8.51 37.68 3.72
N LEU A 124 7.69 38.45 4.45
CA LEU A 124 6.25 38.25 4.48
C LEU A 124 5.60 38.45 3.09
N LEU A 125 6.08 39.42 2.31
CA LEU A 125 5.63 39.61 0.93
C LEU A 125 6.04 38.44 0.03
N ALA A 126 7.31 38.02 0.08
CA ALA A 126 7.80 36.87 -0.68
C ALA A 126 7.06 35.57 -0.32
N ALA A 127 6.75 35.37 0.96
CA ALA A 127 5.97 34.24 1.46
C ALA A 127 4.52 34.27 0.94
N ARG A 128 3.85 35.44 0.95
CA ARG A 128 2.52 35.61 0.36
C ARG A 128 2.50 35.38 -1.15
N MET A 129 3.51 35.86 -1.88
CA MET A 129 3.68 35.57 -3.30
C MET A 129 3.88 34.07 -3.54
N PHE A 130 4.71 33.40 -2.75
CA PHE A 130 4.86 31.94 -2.82
C PHE A 130 3.52 31.23 -2.60
N ALA A 131 2.73 31.62 -1.60
CA ALA A 131 1.42 31.02 -1.36
C ALA A 131 0.45 31.21 -2.54
N GLU A 132 0.33 32.43 -3.06
CA GLU A 132 -0.56 32.76 -4.17
C GLU A 132 -0.22 32.00 -5.46
N PHE A 133 1.08 31.83 -5.76
CA PHE A 133 1.54 31.15 -6.97
C PHE A 133 1.48 29.61 -6.86
N ASN A 134 1.39 29.03 -5.66
CA ASN A 134 1.41 27.57 -5.49
C ASN A 134 0.07 26.96 -5.06
N ARG A 135 -0.83 27.73 -4.42
CA ARG A 135 -2.11 27.23 -3.86
C ARG A 135 -3.06 26.59 -4.87
N ASN A 136 -3.09 27.09 -6.11
CA ASN A 136 -4.03 26.63 -7.14
C ASN A 136 -3.66 25.24 -7.70
N SER A 137 -2.42 24.78 -7.49
CA SER A 137 -1.86 23.57 -8.12
C SER A 137 -1.31 22.56 -7.10
N LEU A 138 -1.82 22.56 -5.87
CA LEU A 138 -1.41 21.62 -4.82
C LEU A 138 -1.80 20.17 -5.15
N ILE A 139 -1.10 19.21 -4.55
CA ILE A 139 -1.47 17.79 -4.62
C ILE A 139 -2.91 17.62 -4.10
N GLY A 140 -3.71 16.83 -4.81
CA GLY A 140 -5.12 16.61 -4.51
C GLY A 140 -6.08 17.68 -5.04
N ALA A 141 -5.58 18.79 -5.59
CA ALA A 141 -6.41 19.78 -6.28
C ALA A 141 -6.67 19.38 -7.75
N ARG A 142 -7.81 19.77 -8.32
CA ARG A 142 -8.00 19.74 -9.79
C ARG A 142 -7.02 20.73 -10.43
N ALA A 143 -6.36 20.31 -11.50
CA ALA A 143 -5.51 21.16 -12.31
C ALA A 143 -6.28 22.43 -12.78
N PRO A 144 -5.77 23.65 -12.55
CA PRO A 144 -6.48 24.87 -12.93
C PRO A 144 -6.71 25.00 -14.43
N GLU A 145 -7.89 25.51 -14.81
CA GLU A 145 -8.22 25.80 -16.19
C GLU A 145 -7.23 26.79 -16.82
N CYS A 146 -6.65 26.45 -17.96
CA CYS A 146 -5.67 27.29 -18.62
C CYS A 146 -5.64 27.02 -20.14
N ILE A 147 -5.87 28.07 -20.93
CA ILE A 147 -5.92 27.99 -22.39
C ILE A 147 -4.54 28.32 -22.98
N PHE A 148 -4.02 27.43 -23.81
CA PHE A 148 -2.78 27.59 -24.57
C PHE A 148 -3.05 27.49 -26.07
N LYS A 149 -2.02 27.77 -26.88
CA LYS A 149 -2.07 27.54 -28.33
C LYS A 149 -1.29 26.28 -28.71
N THR A 150 -1.81 25.53 -29.68
CA THR A 150 -1.10 24.47 -30.41
C THR A 150 -0.12 25.08 -31.44
N PRO A 151 0.76 24.28 -32.10
CA PRO A 151 1.69 24.81 -33.10
C PRO A 151 0.99 25.35 -34.35
N ASP A 152 -0.21 24.84 -34.68
CA ASP A 152 -1.10 25.34 -35.73
C ASP A 152 -2.03 26.48 -35.27
N GLY A 153 -1.93 26.90 -34.01
CA GLY A 153 -2.58 28.11 -33.48
C GLY A 153 -4.02 27.92 -32.98
N LYS A 154 -4.49 26.68 -32.81
CA LYS A 154 -5.76 26.38 -32.16
C LYS A 154 -5.65 26.57 -30.65
N ASP A 155 -6.77 26.89 -30.02
CA ASP A 155 -6.89 26.83 -28.56
C ASP A 155 -6.84 25.38 -28.06
N PHE A 156 -6.25 25.19 -26.88
CA PHE A 156 -6.16 23.93 -26.17
C PHE A 156 -6.29 24.21 -24.66
N ASN A 157 -7.26 23.57 -24.01
CA ASN A 157 -7.60 23.80 -22.61
C ASN A 157 -7.04 22.69 -21.71
N ILE A 158 -6.19 23.06 -20.74
CA ILE A 158 -5.76 22.16 -19.67
C ILE A 158 -6.72 22.36 -18.48
N PRO A 159 -7.32 21.31 -17.88
CA PRO A 159 -7.07 19.89 -18.15
C PRO A 159 -7.98 19.25 -19.22
N GLU A 160 -9.09 19.89 -19.61
CA GLU A 160 -10.21 19.23 -20.30
C GLU A 160 -9.81 18.57 -21.64
N ASP A 161 -8.97 19.20 -22.46
CA ASP A 161 -8.56 18.68 -23.76
C ASP A 161 -7.42 17.64 -23.67
N CYS A 162 -6.84 17.43 -22.47
CA CYS A 162 -5.73 16.50 -22.26
C CYS A 162 -6.01 15.32 -21.33
N LEU A 163 -7.25 15.12 -20.85
CA LEU A 163 -7.57 13.98 -19.98
C LEU A 163 -7.33 12.62 -20.68
N GLY A 164 -6.87 11.66 -19.89
CA GLY A 164 -6.60 10.26 -20.23
C GLY A 164 -6.35 9.48 -18.93
N GLU A 165 -5.93 8.21 -18.97
CA GLU A 165 -5.66 7.43 -17.74
C GLU A 165 -4.71 8.18 -16.79
N TYR A 166 -3.61 8.69 -17.34
CA TYR A 166 -2.72 9.63 -16.68
C TYR A 166 -2.19 10.68 -17.67
N THR A 167 -2.03 11.91 -17.18
CA THR A 167 -1.55 13.04 -17.99
C THR A 167 -0.38 13.74 -17.32
N VAL A 168 0.74 13.84 -18.04
CA VAL A 168 1.92 14.57 -17.60
C VAL A 168 1.88 15.99 -18.17
N LEU A 169 1.98 17.01 -17.31
CA LEU A 169 2.20 18.39 -17.73
C LEU A 169 3.67 18.74 -17.52
N TYR A 170 4.38 19.14 -18.58
CA TYR A 170 5.79 19.54 -18.54
C TYR A 170 5.95 20.97 -19.04
N PHE A 171 6.20 21.91 -18.13
CA PHE A 171 6.49 23.30 -18.44
C PHE A 171 8.00 23.50 -18.57
N TYR A 172 8.45 24.01 -19.72
CA TYR A 172 9.87 24.08 -20.06
C TYR A 172 10.22 25.36 -20.84
N ASP A 173 11.49 25.72 -20.82
CA ASP A 173 12.05 26.74 -21.71
C ASP A 173 13.17 26.16 -22.58
N ALA A 174 13.14 26.44 -23.88
CA ALA A 174 14.15 25.99 -24.84
C ALA A 174 15.57 26.55 -24.56
N GLY A 175 15.67 27.70 -23.90
CA GLY A 175 16.94 28.29 -23.44
C GLY A 175 17.44 27.74 -22.09
N CYS A 176 16.67 26.90 -21.39
CA CYS A 176 17.05 26.38 -20.08
C CYS A 176 17.94 25.11 -20.22
N PRO A 177 19.18 25.11 -19.67
CA PRO A 177 20.04 23.93 -19.71
C PRO A 177 19.46 22.72 -18.97
N VAL A 178 18.78 22.95 -17.84
CA VAL A 178 18.14 21.88 -17.06
C VAL A 178 16.99 21.26 -17.84
N CYS A 179 16.14 22.09 -18.49
CA CYS A 179 15.09 21.58 -19.39
C CYS A 179 15.69 20.76 -20.55
N THR A 180 16.87 21.10 -21.05
CA THR A 180 17.52 20.34 -22.14
C THR A 180 17.94 18.93 -21.70
N ILE A 181 18.40 18.78 -20.46
CA ILE A 181 18.70 17.46 -19.87
C ILE A 181 17.40 16.69 -19.61
N GLU A 182 16.41 17.36 -19.04
CA GLU A 182 15.16 16.74 -18.61
C GLU A 182 14.31 16.28 -19.80
N SER A 183 14.16 17.12 -20.82
CA SER A 183 13.54 16.74 -22.11
C SER A 183 14.22 15.53 -22.75
N ALA A 184 15.54 15.42 -22.66
CA ALA A 184 16.28 14.29 -23.22
C ALA A 184 16.05 12.98 -22.42
N ARG A 185 15.85 13.06 -21.10
CA ARG A 185 15.47 11.92 -20.26
C ARG A 185 14.05 11.46 -20.54
N LEU A 186 13.08 12.39 -20.53
CA LEU A 186 11.68 12.11 -20.90
C LEU A 186 11.59 11.46 -22.29
N LYS A 187 12.37 11.97 -23.26
CA LYS A 187 12.45 11.40 -24.60
C LYS A 187 13.03 9.98 -24.62
N ALA A 188 14.15 9.75 -23.94
CA ALA A 188 14.78 8.42 -23.89
C ALA A 188 13.88 7.39 -23.19
N ASP A 189 13.15 7.77 -22.15
CA ASP A 189 12.20 6.89 -21.48
C ASP A 189 10.99 6.56 -22.37
N ALA A 190 10.41 7.58 -23.02
CA ALA A 190 9.34 7.44 -24.00
C ALA A 190 9.71 6.50 -25.16
N GLU A 191 10.90 6.68 -25.73
CA GLU A 191 11.42 5.86 -26.83
C GLU A 191 11.76 4.43 -26.40
N ALA A 192 12.04 4.19 -25.12
CA ALA A 192 12.27 2.86 -24.57
C ALA A 192 10.96 2.06 -24.34
N GLY A 193 9.78 2.71 -24.37
CA GLY A 193 8.49 2.04 -24.24
C GLY A 193 8.19 1.44 -22.84
N ASN A 194 8.92 1.87 -21.81
CA ASN A 194 8.81 1.33 -20.44
C ASN A 194 7.63 1.89 -19.64
N GLN A 195 6.70 2.61 -20.27
CA GLN A 195 5.55 3.20 -19.57
C GLN A 195 4.58 2.07 -19.18
N PRO A 196 4.21 1.92 -17.89
CA PRO A 196 3.35 0.83 -17.44
C PRO A 196 1.88 1.01 -17.85
N VAL A 197 1.52 2.17 -18.40
CA VAL A 197 0.22 2.55 -18.94
C VAL A 197 0.39 3.50 -20.12
N ARG A 198 -0.68 3.70 -20.89
CA ARG A 198 -0.74 4.74 -21.92
C ARG A 198 -0.81 6.13 -21.27
N LEU A 199 0.07 7.04 -21.68
CA LEU A 199 0.18 8.40 -21.12
C LEU A 199 -0.19 9.48 -22.14
N ASN A 200 -0.80 10.57 -21.68
CA ASN A 200 -0.80 11.84 -22.38
C ASN A 200 0.37 12.69 -21.85
N LEU A 201 1.23 13.23 -22.72
CA LEU A 201 2.32 14.14 -22.35
C LEU A 201 2.12 15.51 -23.02
N VAL A 202 1.75 16.49 -22.20
CA VAL A 202 1.47 17.87 -22.60
C VAL A 202 2.68 18.74 -22.23
N MET A 203 3.35 19.27 -23.25
CA MET A 203 4.62 19.98 -23.12
C MET A 203 4.39 21.46 -23.43
N VAL A 204 4.48 22.31 -22.42
CA VAL A 204 4.18 23.74 -22.49
C VAL A 204 5.47 24.55 -22.52
N TYR A 205 5.75 25.18 -23.66
CA TYR A 205 6.84 26.13 -23.79
C TYR A 205 6.47 27.47 -23.15
N THR A 206 7.29 27.93 -22.20
CA THR A 206 7.05 29.15 -21.42
C THR A 206 7.59 30.42 -22.07
N GLY A 207 8.50 30.29 -23.03
CA GLY A 207 9.10 31.42 -23.74
C GLY A 207 8.25 31.91 -24.92
N GLN A 208 8.79 32.85 -25.69
CA GLN A 208 8.06 33.60 -26.71
C GLN A 208 8.63 33.44 -28.14
N ASP A 209 9.75 32.73 -28.31
CA ASP A 209 10.37 32.52 -29.62
C ASP A 209 9.83 31.26 -30.29
N ARG A 210 8.96 31.46 -31.29
CA ARG A 210 8.30 30.37 -32.02
C ARG A 210 9.27 29.56 -32.90
N GLU A 211 10.35 30.16 -33.39
CA GLU A 211 11.32 29.47 -34.26
C GLU A 211 12.24 28.57 -33.43
N ILE A 212 12.76 29.09 -32.31
CA ILE A 212 13.51 28.29 -31.33
C ILE A 212 12.63 27.15 -30.80
N TRP A 213 11.36 27.43 -30.49
CA TRP A 213 10.41 26.41 -30.02
C TRP A 213 10.23 25.27 -31.02
N GLY A 214 9.95 25.56 -32.30
CA GLY A 214 9.76 24.55 -33.34
C GLY A 214 10.98 23.65 -33.54
N ASN A 215 12.18 24.23 -33.50
CA ASN A 215 13.45 23.50 -33.56
C ASN A 215 13.67 22.62 -32.32
N TYR A 216 13.28 23.11 -31.13
CA TYR A 216 13.37 22.34 -29.88
C TYR A 216 12.43 21.14 -29.89
N CYS A 217 11.16 21.32 -30.28
CA CYS A 217 10.18 20.23 -30.36
C CYS A 217 10.65 19.10 -31.27
N SER A 218 11.18 19.44 -32.46
CA SER A 218 11.61 18.44 -33.45
C SER A 218 12.87 17.67 -33.03
N SER A 219 13.71 18.22 -32.16
CA SER A 219 15.01 17.63 -31.79
C SER A 219 15.04 17.01 -30.38
N ARG A 220 14.44 17.68 -29.39
CA ARG A 220 14.61 17.37 -27.95
C ARG A 220 13.42 16.68 -27.29
N LEU A 221 12.21 16.84 -27.82
CA LEU A 221 11.01 16.25 -27.23
C LEU A 221 10.68 14.87 -27.84
N PRO A 222 9.96 14.00 -27.11
CA PRO A 222 9.38 12.78 -27.66
C PRO A 222 8.28 13.08 -28.68
N GLY A 223 8.18 12.20 -29.68
CA GLY A 223 7.02 12.13 -30.57
C GLY A 223 5.93 11.22 -29.99
N THR A 224 4.76 11.20 -30.65
CA THR A 224 3.69 10.26 -30.32
C THR A 224 4.06 8.82 -30.70
N THR A 225 3.77 7.88 -29.79
CA THR A 225 3.89 6.43 -29.95
C THR A 225 2.56 5.76 -29.59
N ASP A 226 2.47 4.42 -29.66
CA ASP A 226 1.28 3.70 -29.23
C ASP A 226 1.00 3.86 -27.70
N SER A 227 2.08 3.93 -26.90
CA SER A 227 2.03 4.12 -25.44
C SER A 227 2.01 5.59 -24.99
N LEU A 228 2.38 6.55 -25.85
CA LEU A 228 2.53 7.96 -25.47
C LEU A 228 1.88 8.89 -26.50
N ASN A 229 0.85 9.62 -26.10
CA ASN A 229 0.25 10.68 -26.89
C ASN A 229 0.87 12.03 -26.53
N THR A 230 1.62 12.66 -27.45
CA THR A 230 2.31 13.93 -27.17
C THR A 230 1.57 15.15 -27.73
N THR A 231 1.52 16.23 -26.94
CA THR A 231 0.95 17.52 -27.35
C THR A 231 1.91 18.65 -26.98
N ASN A 232 2.27 19.48 -27.96
CA ASN A 232 3.15 20.64 -27.76
C ASN A 232 2.31 21.92 -27.71
N LEU A 233 2.48 22.74 -26.68
CA LEU A 233 1.73 23.96 -26.43
C LEU A 233 2.66 25.15 -26.14
N TRP A 234 2.16 26.37 -26.33
CA TRP A 234 2.81 27.61 -25.92
C TRP A 234 1.79 28.69 -25.56
N SER A 235 2.23 29.71 -24.82
CA SER A 235 1.40 30.87 -24.42
C SER A 235 1.94 32.16 -25.08
N PRO A 236 1.54 32.49 -26.32
CA PRO A 236 1.97 33.74 -26.95
C PRO A 236 1.49 34.93 -26.13
N GLY A 237 2.37 35.92 -25.92
CA GLY A 237 2.07 37.13 -25.15
C GLY A 237 1.84 36.92 -23.65
N TYR A 238 2.04 35.70 -23.13
CA TYR A 238 1.63 35.29 -21.77
C TYR A 238 0.12 35.48 -21.52
N GLU A 239 -0.71 35.26 -22.54
CA GLU A 239 -2.18 35.34 -22.44
C GLU A 239 -2.77 34.35 -21.42
N SER A 240 -2.05 33.27 -21.12
CA SER A 240 -2.43 32.27 -20.11
C SER A 240 -1.76 32.62 -18.76
N ASP A 241 -2.55 32.70 -17.68
CA ASP A 241 -2.10 32.97 -16.30
C ASP A 241 -1.37 31.76 -15.64
N PHE A 242 -0.71 30.93 -16.46
CA PHE A 242 -0.02 29.72 -16.04
C PHE A 242 1.08 29.95 -14.98
N PRO A 243 1.81 31.08 -14.92
CA PRO A 243 2.80 31.30 -13.86
C PRO A 243 2.18 31.33 -12.47
N ARG A 244 1.01 31.97 -12.31
CA ARG A 244 0.29 32.07 -11.02
C ARG A 244 -0.55 30.83 -10.72
N LEU A 245 -1.12 30.19 -11.75
CA LEU A 245 -1.96 29.00 -11.57
C LEU A 245 -1.12 27.74 -11.26
N TYR A 246 -0.01 27.54 -11.98
CA TYR A 246 0.84 26.35 -11.87
C TYR A 246 2.18 26.60 -11.14
N GLY A 247 2.41 27.79 -10.58
CA GLY A 247 3.65 28.12 -9.87
C GLY A 247 4.90 28.08 -10.76
N VAL A 248 4.73 28.34 -12.06
CA VAL A 248 5.80 28.28 -13.07
C VAL A 248 6.59 29.59 -13.07
N ILE A 249 7.26 29.84 -11.95
CA ILE A 249 8.21 30.95 -11.76
C ILE A 249 9.64 30.58 -12.21
N SER A 250 9.89 29.30 -12.44
CA SER A 250 11.16 28.73 -12.90
C SER A 250 10.89 27.44 -13.67
N THR A 251 11.69 27.13 -14.70
CA THR A 251 11.57 25.89 -15.48
C THR A 251 12.80 24.98 -15.27
N PRO A 252 12.64 23.64 -15.35
CA PRO A 252 11.39 22.91 -15.64
C PRO A 252 10.40 22.85 -14.46
N LYS A 253 9.14 22.56 -14.76
CA LYS A 253 8.12 22.08 -13.80
C LYS A 253 7.38 20.91 -14.42
N LEU A 254 7.26 19.80 -13.68
CA LEU A 254 6.53 18.61 -14.13
C LEU A 254 5.45 18.22 -13.11
N PHE A 255 4.27 17.90 -13.61
CA PHE A 255 3.10 17.46 -12.85
C PHE A 255 2.56 16.15 -13.44
N LEU A 256 1.96 15.33 -12.58
CA LEU A 256 1.19 14.15 -12.97
C LEU A 256 -0.27 14.36 -12.57
N LEU A 257 -1.18 14.18 -13.53
CA LEU A 257 -2.62 14.21 -13.33
C LEU A 257 -3.21 12.80 -13.47
N ASP A 258 -4.26 12.53 -12.70
CA ASP A 258 -5.13 11.36 -12.90
C ASP A 258 -6.17 11.59 -14.03
N LYS A 259 -6.97 10.56 -14.30
CA LYS A 259 -8.14 10.57 -15.20
C LYS A 259 -9.27 11.56 -14.84
N GLN A 260 -9.24 12.16 -13.66
CA GLN A 260 -10.16 13.24 -13.27
C GLN A 260 -9.53 14.63 -13.51
N GLY A 261 -8.23 14.72 -13.83
CA GLY A 261 -7.49 15.98 -13.87
C GLY A 261 -7.05 16.45 -12.48
N THR A 262 -7.06 15.58 -11.46
CA THR A 262 -6.51 15.85 -10.13
C THR A 262 -4.99 15.76 -10.20
N ILE A 263 -4.29 16.73 -9.61
CA ILE A 263 -2.83 16.71 -9.48
C ILE A 263 -2.45 15.67 -8.43
N ILE A 264 -1.92 14.54 -8.87
CA ILE A 264 -1.40 13.46 -8.01
C ILE A 264 0.13 13.49 -7.89
N GLY A 265 0.82 14.25 -8.75
CA GLY A 265 2.25 14.51 -8.65
C GLY A 265 2.64 15.93 -9.03
N ARG A 266 3.65 16.51 -8.36
CA ARG A 266 4.11 17.90 -8.51
C ARG A 266 5.62 18.02 -8.31
N ASN A 267 6.24 18.95 -9.02
CA ASN A 267 7.70 19.22 -8.99
C ASN A 267 8.54 17.98 -9.31
N LEU A 268 8.01 17.09 -10.15
CA LEU A 268 8.66 15.85 -10.53
C LEU A 268 9.84 16.09 -11.49
N ASP A 269 10.72 15.10 -11.54
CA ASP A 269 11.65 14.83 -12.63
C ASP A 269 11.32 13.45 -13.26
N THR A 270 12.06 13.05 -14.29
CA THR A 270 11.79 11.81 -15.04
C THR A 270 11.83 10.57 -14.15
N GLU A 271 12.76 10.49 -13.19
CA GLU A 271 12.91 9.30 -12.35
C GLU A 271 11.81 9.24 -11.27
N SER A 272 11.53 10.35 -10.59
CA SER A 272 10.43 10.44 -9.63
C SER A 272 9.04 10.28 -10.29
N LEU A 273 8.88 10.75 -11.53
CA LEU A 273 7.70 10.44 -12.36
C LEU A 273 7.55 8.94 -12.59
N LYS A 274 8.62 8.24 -12.95
CA LYS A 274 8.60 6.79 -13.18
C LYS A 274 8.28 6.01 -11.91
N GLU A 275 8.91 6.37 -10.78
CA GLU A 275 8.58 5.77 -9.48
C GLU A 275 7.11 6.00 -9.10
N LEU A 276 6.59 7.21 -9.30
CA LEU A 276 5.20 7.54 -8.98
C LEU A 276 4.23 6.79 -9.91
N LEU A 277 4.50 6.73 -11.22
CA LEU A 277 3.71 5.95 -12.16
C LEU A 277 3.71 4.47 -11.80
N VAL A 278 4.86 3.86 -11.47
CA VAL A 278 4.91 2.46 -11.02
C VAL A 278 4.08 2.26 -9.75
N LYS A 279 4.17 3.16 -8.76
CA LYS A 279 3.38 3.08 -7.52
C LYS A 279 1.88 3.28 -7.73
N THR A 280 1.47 4.11 -8.69
CA THR A 280 0.06 4.45 -8.93
C THR A 280 -0.63 3.48 -9.91
N VAL A 281 0.14 2.86 -10.82
CA VAL A 281 -0.34 1.81 -11.74
C VAL A 281 -0.30 0.43 -11.11
N SER A 282 0.66 0.18 -10.21
CA SER A 282 0.62 -1.05 -9.41
C SER A 282 -0.69 -1.05 -8.62
N PRO A 283 -1.55 -2.07 -8.78
CA PRO A 283 -2.79 -2.14 -8.00
C PRO A 283 -2.44 -2.09 -6.51
N PRO A 284 -3.28 -1.47 -5.66
CA PRO A 284 -2.96 -1.29 -4.24
C PRO A 284 -2.64 -2.63 -3.59
N GLN A 285 -1.37 -2.78 -3.21
CA GLN A 285 -0.84 -4.02 -2.67
C GLN A 285 -1.32 -4.18 -1.23
N ILE A 286 -2.47 -4.84 -1.06
CA ILE A 286 -2.89 -5.30 0.26
C ILE A 286 -1.85 -6.32 0.75
N THR A 287 -1.19 -6.00 1.86
CA THR A 287 -0.18 -6.88 2.45
C THR A 287 -0.82 -8.18 2.97
N PRO A 288 -0.06 -9.28 3.11
CA PRO A 288 -0.56 -10.51 3.73
C PRO A 288 -1.18 -10.26 5.10
N GLU A 289 -0.59 -9.38 5.90
CA GLU A 289 -1.06 -8.97 7.22
C GLU A 289 -2.39 -8.20 7.16
N GLU A 290 -2.54 -7.27 6.22
CA GLU A 290 -3.80 -6.52 6.01
C GLU A 290 -4.91 -7.42 5.47
N MET A 291 -4.62 -8.32 4.53
CA MET A 291 -5.58 -9.29 4.03
C MET A 291 -6.06 -10.21 5.15
N LYS A 292 -5.12 -10.74 5.95
CA LYS A 292 -5.44 -11.56 7.11
C LYS A 292 -6.35 -10.81 8.10
N MET A 293 -5.99 -9.57 8.44
CA MET A 293 -6.79 -8.72 9.33
C MET A 293 -8.19 -8.45 8.75
N LEU A 294 -8.29 -8.21 7.44
CA LEU A 294 -9.56 -7.97 6.76
C LEU A 294 -10.47 -9.21 6.82
N VAL A 295 -9.95 -10.41 6.54
CA VAL A 295 -10.68 -11.67 6.66
C VAL A 295 -11.12 -11.91 8.11
N ASP A 296 -10.24 -11.68 9.08
CA ASP A 296 -10.51 -11.86 10.51
C ASP A 296 -11.57 -10.88 11.05
N ILE A 297 -11.68 -9.68 10.47
CA ILE A 297 -12.72 -8.68 10.80
C ILE A 297 -14.05 -9.00 10.11
N VAL A 298 -14.04 -9.36 8.83
CA VAL A 298 -15.27 -9.48 8.03
C VAL A 298 -15.96 -10.83 8.24
N LEU A 299 -15.24 -11.95 8.33
CA LEU A 299 -15.84 -13.28 8.44
C LEU A 299 -16.82 -13.41 9.64
N PRO A 300 -16.50 -12.92 10.86
CA PRO A 300 -17.44 -12.95 11.99
C PRO A 300 -18.72 -12.13 11.79
N THR A 301 -18.71 -11.15 10.87
CA THR A 301 -19.92 -10.37 10.53
C THR A 301 -20.85 -11.10 9.57
N ILE A 302 -20.32 -12.09 8.83
CA ILE A 302 -21.08 -12.96 7.93
C ILE A 302 -21.67 -14.14 8.71
N GLY A 303 -20.89 -14.75 9.62
CA GLY A 303 -21.39 -15.80 10.50
C GLY A 303 -20.29 -16.66 11.12
N ALA A 304 -20.63 -17.91 11.45
CA ALA A 304 -19.70 -18.89 11.98
C ALA A 304 -18.61 -19.27 10.95
N ARG A 305 -17.43 -19.67 11.44
CA ARG A 305 -16.30 -20.14 10.62
C ARG A 305 -16.59 -21.50 9.97
N ASN A 306 -17.35 -21.49 8.87
CA ASN A 306 -17.70 -22.68 8.09
C ASN A 306 -17.53 -22.40 6.58
N CYS A 307 -17.51 -23.45 5.75
CA CYS A 307 -17.24 -23.27 4.31
C CYS A 307 -18.31 -22.42 3.60
N GLU A 308 -19.58 -22.47 4.03
CA GLU A 308 -20.65 -21.64 3.45
C GLU A 308 -20.37 -20.14 3.62
N ASN A 309 -20.01 -19.71 4.83
CA ASN A 309 -19.73 -18.31 5.14
C ASN A 309 -18.40 -17.82 4.55
N VAL A 310 -17.39 -18.69 4.44
CA VAL A 310 -16.14 -18.34 3.74
C VAL A 310 -16.36 -18.22 2.22
N LYS A 311 -17.22 -19.06 1.62
CA LYS A 311 -17.64 -18.89 0.21
C LYS A 311 -18.44 -17.59 0.02
N ALA A 312 -19.33 -17.26 0.94
CA ALA A 312 -20.05 -15.99 0.93
C ALA A 312 -19.10 -14.77 1.06
N LEU A 313 -18.06 -14.85 1.90
CA LEU A 313 -17.00 -13.84 1.98
C LEU A 313 -16.30 -13.64 0.62
N VAL A 314 -15.92 -14.73 -0.04
CA VAL A 314 -15.32 -14.71 -1.38
C VAL A 314 -16.25 -14.03 -2.38
N ASP A 315 -17.53 -14.40 -2.45
CA ASP A 315 -18.48 -13.79 -3.40
C ASP A 315 -18.80 -12.32 -3.08
N ILE A 316 -18.76 -11.89 -1.81
CA ILE A 316 -18.86 -10.48 -1.42
C ILE A 316 -17.69 -9.68 -2.01
N PHE A 317 -16.45 -10.15 -1.81
CA PHE A 317 -15.28 -9.44 -2.34
C PHE A 317 -15.23 -9.45 -3.87
N ARG A 318 -15.52 -10.58 -4.52
CA ARG A 318 -15.62 -10.67 -5.99
C ARG A 318 -16.64 -9.70 -6.56
N LYS A 319 -17.79 -9.52 -5.89
CA LYS A 319 -18.83 -8.57 -6.30
C LYS A 319 -18.44 -7.11 -6.04
N GLN A 320 -17.71 -6.82 -4.97
CA GLN A 320 -17.19 -5.46 -4.72
C GLN A 320 -16.14 -5.03 -5.77
N LEU A 321 -15.51 -6.00 -6.44
CA LEU A 321 -14.51 -5.82 -7.50
C LEU A 321 -15.09 -6.03 -8.91
N GLU A 322 -16.42 -5.94 -9.08
CA GLU A 322 -17.06 -6.08 -10.39
C GLU A 322 -16.76 -4.90 -11.32
N ASP A 323 -16.66 -3.68 -10.78
CA ASP A 323 -16.33 -2.44 -11.50
C ASP A 323 -14.82 -2.09 -11.51
N SER A 324 -13.96 -2.89 -10.87
CA SER A 324 -12.51 -2.63 -10.78
C SER A 324 -11.75 -3.12 -12.02
N SER A 325 -10.54 -2.58 -12.25
CA SER A 325 -9.67 -3.09 -13.32
C SER A 325 -9.23 -4.53 -13.05
N MET A 326 -8.87 -5.26 -14.11
CA MET A 326 -8.44 -6.65 -13.96
C MET A 326 -7.18 -6.80 -13.09
N ALA A 327 -6.28 -5.80 -13.12
CA ALA A 327 -5.09 -5.78 -12.28
C ALA A 327 -5.43 -5.63 -10.79
N GLU A 328 -6.33 -4.70 -10.43
CA GLU A 328 -6.81 -4.53 -9.04
C GLU A 328 -7.52 -5.79 -8.54
N ARG A 329 -8.38 -6.35 -9.38
CA ARG A 329 -9.13 -7.58 -9.09
C ARG A 329 -8.21 -8.78 -8.87
N ALA A 330 -7.23 -9.00 -9.76
CA ALA A 330 -6.26 -10.08 -9.64
C ALA A 330 -5.35 -9.92 -8.41
N ALA A 331 -4.88 -8.70 -8.12
CA ALA A 331 -4.05 -8.43 -6.94
C ALA A 331 -4.79 -8.70 -5.63
N PHE A 332 -5.99 -8.14 -5.46
CA PHE A 332 -6.78 -8.33 -4.24
C PHE A 332 -7.22 -9.80 -4.07
N LEU A 333 -7.80 -10.40 -5.12
CA LEU A 333 -8.28 -11.78 -5.02
C LEU A 333 -7.13 -12.79 -4.96
N GLY A 334 -5.95 -12.48 -5.51
CA GLY A 334 -4.73 -13.28 -5.34
C GLY A 334 -4.22 -13.28 -3.91
N ALA A 335 -4.18 -12.11 -3.25
CA ALA A 335 -3.85 -12.01 -1.83
C ALA A 335 -4.87 -12.78 -0.95
N LEU A 336 -6.17 -12.66 -1.27
CA LEU A 336 -7.25 -13.38 -0.58
C LEU A 336 -7.10 -14.89 -0.76
N TYR A 337 -6.83 -15.35 -1.98
CA TYR A 337 -6.58 -16.76 -2.29
C TYR A 337 -5.41 -17.31 -1.46
N TYR A 338 -4.29 -16.58 -1.38
CA TYR A 338 -3.13 -17.03 -0.59
C TYR A 338 -3.40 -17.06 0.92
N ASP A 339 -4.06 -16.05 1.50
CA ASP A 339 -4.44 -16.07 2.92
C ASP A 339 -5.36 -17.27 3.22
N LEU A 340 -6.43 -17.44 2.43
CA LEU A 340 -7.35 -18.56 2.58
C LEU A 340 -6.68 -19.93 2.38
N ARG A 341 -5.70 -20.03 1.48
CA ARG A 341 -5.00 -21.28 1.17
C ARG A 341 -3.99 -21.69 2.23
N TYR A 342 -3.24 -20.75 2.78
CA TYR A 342 -2.18 -21.08 3.75
C TYR A 342 -2.64 -21.10 5.21
N ARG A 343 -3.87 -20.63 5.49
CA ARG A 343 -4.57 -20.97 6.74
C ARG A 343 -4.78 -22.49 6.86
N PRO A 344 -4.59 -23.06 8.06
CA PRO A 344 -4.62 -24.52 8.24
C PRO A 344 -6.01 -25.14 8.27
N GLU A 345 -7.06 -24.39 8.60
CA GLU A 345 -8.39 -24.94 8.89
C GLU A 345 -9.25 -25.13 7.64
N TYR A 346 -10.01 -26.23 7.60
CA TYR A 346 -10.85 -26.63 6.46
C TYR A 346 -11.74 -25.52 5.85
N PRO A 347 -12.42 -24.65 6.63
CA PRO A 347 -13.27 -23.60 6.07
C PRO A 347 -12.52 -22.65 5.13
N TYR A 348 -11.28 -22.30 5.44
CA TYR A 348 -10.45 -21.41 4.63
C TYR A 348 -9.97 -22.11 3.35
N LYS A 349 -9.48 -23.35 3.46
CA LYS A 349 -9.14 -24.21 2.31
C LYS A 349 -10.31 -24.36 1.34
N CYS A 350 -11.52 -24.57 1.86
CA CYS A 350 -12.76 -24.68 1.09
C CYS A 350 -13.15 -23.36 0.38
N GLY A 351 -12.81 -22.21 0.97
CA GLY A 351 -12.91 -20.89 0.36
C GLY A 351 -11.87 -20.63 -0.73
N ALA A 352 -10.61 -20.99 -0.50
CA ALA A 352 -9.54 -20.89 -1.49
C ALA A 352 -9.85 -21.76 -2.73
N ALA A 353 -10.34 -22.98 -2.52
CA ALA A 353 -10.72 -23.89 -3.60
C ALA A 353 -11.89 -23.32 -4.43
N TYR A 354 -12.87 -22.72 -3.76
CA TYR A 354 -13.99 -22.03 -4.42
C TYR A 354 -13.53 -20.81 -5.23
N LEU A 355 -12.63 -19.99 -4.67
CA LEU A 355 -12.06 -18.83 -5.38
C LEU A 355 -11.24 -19.27 -6.61
N ALA A 356 -10.45 -20.33 -6.48
CA ALA A 356 -9.72 -20.92 -7.61
C ALA A 356 -10.67 -21.43 -8.71
N GLU A 357 -11.72 -22.17 -8.33
CA GLU A 357 -12.73 -22.71 -9.27
C GLU A 357 -13.57 -21.61 -9.96
N LYS A 358 -13.94 -20.55 -9.23
CA LYS A 358 -14.85 -19.51 -9.73
C LYS A 358 -14.18 -18.34 -10.43
N GLU A 359 -12.89 -18.12 -10.17
CA GLU A 359 -12.18 -16.93 -10.63
C GLU A 359 -10.86 -17.27 -11.32
N ILE A 360 -9.93 -17.92 -10.63
CA ILE A 360 -8.53 -18.07 -11.09
C ILE A 360 -8.45 -18.96 -12.33
N LEU A 361 -8.96 -20.19 -12.23
CA LEU A 361 -8.83 -21.20 -13.28
C LEU A 361 -9.66 -20.86 -14.55
N PRO A 362 -10.91 -20.33 -14.46
CA PRO A 362 -11.68 -19.94 -15.64
C PRO A 362 -11.09 -18.76 -16.41
N SER A 363 -10.35 -17.85 -15.75
CA SER A 363 -9.80 -16.64 -16.36
C SER A 363 -8.27 -16.61 -16.42
N TRP A 364 -7.64 -17.79 -16.50
CA TRP A 364 -6.20 -18.04 -16.34
C TRP A 364 -5.25 -17.09 -17.08
N GLU A 365 -5.63 -16.56 -18.25
CA GLU A 365 -4.85 -15.59 -19.05
C GLU A 365 -4.57 -14.27 -18.31
N ASN A 366 -5.37 -13.95 -17.28
CA ASN A 366 -5.32 -12.70 -16.53
C ASN A 366 -4.60 -12.82 -15.18
N TRP A 367 -4.02 -13.99 -14.87
CA TRP A 367 -3.42 -14.30 -13.57
C TRP A 367 -1.92 -14.49 -13.66
N ASP A 368 -1.22 -14.16 -12.57
CA ASP A 368 0.20 -14.46 -12.45
C ASP A 368 0.47 -15.97 -12.54
N GLY A 369 1.56 -16.34 -13.22
CA GLY A 369 1.90 -17.74 -13.49
C GLY A 369 2.17 -18.56 -12.23
N ALA A 370 2.69 -17.95 -11.15
CA ALA A 370 2.88 -18.64 -9.89
C ALA A 370 1.55 -18.89 -9.18
N ILE A 371 0.64 -17.90 -9.15
CA ILE A 371 -0.72 -18.08 -8.60
C ILE A 371 -1.47 -19.17 -9.37
N LEU A 372 -1.40 -19.16 -10.70
CA LEU A 372 -2.09 -20.14 -11.54
C LEU A 372 -1.56 -21.56 -11.32
N ALA A 373 -0.24 -21.76 -11.32
CA ALA A 373 0.37 -23.07 -11.06
C ALA A 373 0.04 -23.59 -9.65
N ASP A 374 0.07 -22.68 -8.67
CA ASP A 374 -0.25 -22.96 -7.27
C ASP A 374 -1.72 -23.36 -7.06
N ALA A 375 -2.65 -22.70 -7.76
CA ALA A 375 -4.08 -22.99 -7.78
C ALA A 375 -4.42 -24.30 -8.49
N LEU A 376 -3.72 -24.62 -9.59
CA LEU A 376 -3.87 -25.90 -10.29
C LEU A 376 -3.46 -27.07 -9.38
N LEU A 377 -2.24 -27.01 -8.82
CA LEU A 377 -1.75 -28.04 -7.89
C LEU A 377 -2.64 -28.15 -6.65
N PHE A 378 -3.10 -27.03 -6.10
CA PHE A 378 -4.00 -27.03 -4.95
C PHE A 378 -5.34 -27.70 -5.26
N MET A 379 -5.95 -27.39 -6.39
CA MET A 379 -7.23 -27.98 -6.78
C MET A 379 -7.11 -29.47 -7.10
N GLU A 380 -5.96 -29.94 -7.61
CA GLU A 380 -5.67 -31.36 -7.72
C GLU A 380 -5.63 -32.02 -6.32
N LEU A 381 -4.75 -31.55 -5.44
CA LEU A 381 -4.56 -32.08 -4.09
C LEU A 381 -5.85 -32.03 -3.23
N TYR A 382 -6.58 -30.92 -3.29
CA TYR A 382 -7.84 -30.71 -2.56
C TYR A 382 -8.93 -31.72 -2.98
N ASN A 383 -8.95 -32.11 -4.25
CA ASN A 383 -9.95 -33.03 -4.81
C ASN A 383 -9.56 -34.51 -4.72
N MET A 384 -8.31 -34.88 -4.43
CA MET A 384 -7.89 -36.29 -4.26
C MET A 384 -8.67 -37.03 -3.15
N THR A 385 -9.13 -36.28 -2.14
CA THR A 385 -9.83 -36.82 -0.96
C THR A 385 -11.04 -35.94 -0.59
N PRO A 386 -12.18 -36.06 -1.28
CA PRO A 386 -13.40 -35.34 -0.93
C PRO A 386 -13.95 -35.79 0.44
N LEU A 387 -14.59 -34.89 1.20
CA LEU A 387 -15.29 -35.28 2.42
C LEU A 387 -16.48 -36.19 2.07
N GLY A 388 -16.67 -37.26 2.84
CA GLY A 388 -17.70 -38.29 2.65
C GLY A 388 -17.32 -39.41 1.68
N GLU A 389 -16.22 -39.28 0.92
CA GLU A 389 -15.73 -40.31 -0.01
C GLU A 389 -14.67 -41.21 0.65
N LYS A 390 -14.50 -42.42 0.11
CA LYS A 390 -13.45 -43.36 0.56
C LYS A 390 -12.07 -42.88 0.15
N VAL A 391 -11.16 -42.75 1.12
CA VAL A 391 -9.74 -42.43 0.84
C VAL A 391 -9.04 -43.61 0.16
N GLN A 392 -7.97 -43.35 -0.58
CA GLN A 392 -7.20 -44.43 -1.23
C GLN A 392 -6.51 -45.35 -0.19
N ASP A 393 -6.48 -46.65 -0.46
CA ASP A 393 -5.74 -47.61 0.37
C ASP A 393 -4.23 -47.54 0.07
N PHE A 394 -3.42 -47.61 1.12
CA PHE A 394 -1.96 -47.52 1.02
C PHE A 394 -1.27 -48.37 2.10
N PRO A 395 -0.03 -48.84 1.87
CA PRO A 395 0.74 -49.59 2.86
C PRO A 395 1.19 -48.68 4.02
N LEU A 396 1.06 -49.15 5.26
CA LEU A 396 1.49 -48.43 6.46
C LEU A 396 2.91 -48.88 6.88
N PRO A 397 3.94 -48.02 6.83
CA PRO A 397 5.29 -48.35 7.28
C PRO A 397 5.32 -48.83 8.74
N GLY A 398 6.25 -49.72 9.06
CA GLY A 398 6.30 -50.40 10.37
C GLY A 398 5.15 -51.38 10.64
N MET A 399 4.03 -51.29 9.94
CA MET A 399 2.88 -52.17 10.09
C MET A 399 2.76 -53.16 8.92
N LYS A 400 2.53 -54.45 9.20
CA LYS A 400 2.30 -55.46 8.15
C LYS A 400 0.84 -55.46 7.65
N LYS A 401 0.26 -54.27 7.44
CA LYS A 401 -1.13 -54.03 6.99
C LYS A 401 -1.20 -52.75 6.14
N THR A 402 -2.22 -52.65 5.28
CA THR A 402 -2.62 -51.39 4.63
C THR A 402 -3.58 -50.60 5.52
N LEU A 403 -3.93 -49.37 5.15
CA LEU A 403 -4.94 -48.57 5.83
C LEU A 403 -6.30 -49.31 5.92
N TYR A 404 -6.74 -49.98 4.86
CA TYR A 404 -7.99 -50.75 4.84
C TYR A 404 -7.89 -52.03 5.69
N GLY A 405 -6.67 -52.49 5.96
CA GLY A 405 -6.37 -53.53 6.96
C GLY A 405 -6.60 -53.09 8.41
N VAL A 406 -6.76 -51.79 8.67
CA VAL A 406 -7.08 -51.25 10.00
C VAL A 406 -8.58 -51.34 10.27
N LYS A 407 -8.98 -52.29 11.12
CA LYS A 407 -10.36 -52.49 11.56
C LYS A 407 -10.60 -51.79 12.89
N ALA A 408 -11.16 -50.59 12.82
CA ALA A 408 -11.55 -49.76 13.96
C ALA A 408 -12.77 -48.91 13.59
N PRO A 409 -13.69 -48.58 14.53
CA PRO A 409 -14.92 -47.81 14.25
C PRO A 409 -14.65 -46.40 13.72
N LEU A 410 -13.51 -45.83 14.11
CA LEU A 410 -12.89 -44.62 13.60
C LEU A 410 -11.39 -44.86 13.44
N THR A 411 -10.76 -44.16 12.50
CA THR A 411 -9.30 -44.19 12.29
C THR A 411 -8.80 -42.76 12.15
N VAL A 412 -7.90 -42.35 13.05
CA VAL A 412 -7.19 -41.05 12.96
C VAL A 412 -5.86 -41.30 12.29
N VAL A 413 -5.57 -40.58 11.21
CA VAL A 413 -4.26 -40.58 10.55
C VAL A 413 -3.59 -39.25 10.85
N PHE A 414 -2.46 -39.29 11.55
CA PHE A 414 -1.65 -38.13 11.93
C PHE A 414 -0.29 -38.21 11.21
N ILE A 415 -0.11 -37.33 10.23
CA ILE A 415 1.09 -37.28 9.38
C ILE A 415 1.97 -36.11 9.83
N TYR A 416 3.24 -36.39 10.10
CA TYR A 416 4.19 -35.43 10.68
C TYR A 416 5.62 -35.61 10.17
N SER A 417 6.42 -34.56 10.27
CA SER A 417 7.86 -34.58 9.99
C SER A 417 8.66 -34.30 11.28
N PRO A 418 9.75 -35.01 11.59
CA PRO A 418 10.68 -34.67 12.66
C PRO A 418 11.24 -33.24 12.53
N GLY A 419 11.23 -32.45 13.62
CA GLY A 419 11.68 -31.05 13.59
C GLY A 419 10.65 -30.05 13.05
N CYS A 420 9.47 -30.51 12.63
CA CYS A 420 8.32 -29.65 12.36
C CYS A 420 7.77 -29.09 13.68
N THR A 421 8.06 -27.81 13.98
CA THR A 421 7.65 -27.13 15.23
C THR A 421 6.15 -27.28 15.53
N ARG A 422 5.29 -27.16 14.51
CA ARG A 422 3.85 -27.32 14.69
C ARG A 422 3.46 -28.77 15.01
N CYS A 423 4.10 -29.73 14.34
CA CYS A 423 3.88 -31.15 14.59
C CYS A 423 4.27 -31.52 16.03
N GLU A 424 5.38 -30.97 16.53
CA GLU A 424 5.82 -31.11 17.91
C GLU A 424 4.86 -30.46 18.91
N SER A 425 4.24 -29.32 18.58
CA SER A 425 3.24 -28.68 19.46
C SER A 425 1.89 -29.42 19.51
N GLU A 426 1.48 -30.05 18.42
CA GLU A 426 0.18 -30.77 18.32
C GLU A 426 0.27 -32.19 18.92
N MET A 427 1.44 -32.85 18.80
CA MET A 427 1.68 -34.23 19.23
C MET A 427 1.22 -34.58 20.67
N PRO A 428 1.39 -33.72 21.72
CA PRO A 428 0.92 -34.03 23.07
C PRO A 428 -0.60 -34.06 23.18
N ALA A 429 -1.31 -33.19 22.44
CA ALA A 429 -2.77 -33.16 22.41
C ALA A 429 -3.31 -34.42 21.69
N ILE A 430 -2.72 -34.79 20.55
CA ILE A 430 -3.07 -36.03 19.82
C ILE A 430 -2.91 -37.28 20.68
N LYS A 431 -1.79 -37.41 21.42
CA LYS A 431 -1.59 -38.52 22.38
C LYS A 431 -2.62 -38.52 23.53
N THR A 432 -3.03 -37.34 23.99
CA THR A 432 -4.08 -37.22 25.01
C THR A 432 -5.44 -37.70 24.48
N LEU A 433 -5.74 -37.45 23.20
CA LEU A 433 -6.94 -37.96 22.53
C LEU A 433 -6.88 -39.47 22.29
N GLU A 434 -5.72 -40.01 21.91
CA GLU A 434 -5.48 -41.45 21.80
C GLU A 434 -5.74 -42.17 23.14
N ASP A 435 -5.26 -41.61 24.25
CA ASP A 435 -5.52 -42.14 25.58
C ASP A 435 -7.00 -42.02 26.00
N LYS A 436 -7.66 -40.89 25.71
CA LYS A 436 -9.08 -40.65 26.01
C LYS A 436 -10.01 -41.59 25.23
N TYR A 437 -9.72 -41.83 23.95
CA TYR A 437 -10.59 -42.59 23.03
C TYR A 437 -10.08 -43.99 22.69
N ARG A 438 -9.14 -44.51 23.51
CA ARG A 438 -8.59 -45.85 23.39
C ARG A 438 -9.69 -46.92 23.26
N ASN A 439 -9.54 -47.82 22.29
CA ASN A 439 -10.53 -48.83 21.87
C ASN A 439 -11.78 -48.31 21.11
N ARG A 440 -11.96 -46.99 20.96
CA ARG A 440 -13.05 -46.39 20.16
C ARG A 440 -12.56 -45.84 18.81
N ALA A 441 -11.32 -45.36 18.78
CA ALA A 441 -10.60 -45.00 17.56
C ALA A 441 -9.19 -45.63 17.56
N GLU A 442 -8.67 -45.98 16.38
CA GLU A 442 -7.24 -46.31 16.17
C GLU A 442 -6.52 -45.04 15.72
N PHE A 443 -5.38 -44.71 16.34
CA PHE A 443 -4.50 -43.62 15.93
C PHE A 443 -3.32 -44.19 15.15
N ILE A 444 -3.05 -43.62 13.97
CA ILE A 444 -1.98 -44.02 13.06
C ILE A 444 -1.03 -42.84 12.90
N TYR A 445 0.20 -43.00 13.39
CA TYR A 445 1.25 -42.02 13.26
C TYR A 445 2.10 -42.32 12.02
N ILE A 446 2.25 -41.34 11.14
CA ILE A 446 2.97 -41.45 9.87
C ILE A 446 4.07 -40.41 9.85
N ASN A 447 5.33 -40.87 9.87
CA ASN A 447 6.48 -40.02 9.63
C ASN A 447 6.61 -39.77 8.12
N SER A 448 6.42 -38.53 7.65
CA SER A 448 6.53 -38.18 6.23
C SER A 448 7.93 -38.42 5.65
N ASP A 449 8.96 -38.31 6.49
CA ASP A 449 10.36 -38.40 6.09
C ASP A 449 10.82 -39.86 5.86
N GLU A 450 9.99 -40.85 6.24
CA GLU A 450 10.20 -42.27 5.95
C GLU A 450 9.68 -42.69 4.57
N TYR A 451 9.09 -41.76 3.81
CA TYR A 451 8.60 -41.96 2.45
C TYR A 451 9.46 -41.22 1.44
N ASP A 452 9.44 -41.69 0.19
CA ASP A 452 9.70 -40.79 -0.94
C ASP A 452 8.52 -39.83 -1.05
N THR A 453 8.74 -38.58 -0.64
CA THR A 453 7.67 -37.59 -0.45
C THR A 453 6.92 -37.33 -1.75
N GLU A 454 7.60 -37.26 -2.91
CA GLU A 454 6.94 -37.06 -4.22
C GLU A 454 5.99 -38.21 -4.55
N SER A 455 6.43 -39.47 -4.39
CA SER A 455 5.59 -40.65 -4.66
C SER A 455 4.40 -40.81 -3.69
N PHE A 456 4.50 -40.29 -2.46
CA PHE A 456 3.39 -40.33 -1.50
C PHE A 456 2.42 -39.15 -1.66
N LEU A 457 2.96 -37.93 -1.90
CA LEU A 457 2.21 -36.71 -2.20
C LEU A 457 1.31 -36.86 -3.44
N ALA A 458 1.87 -37.38 -4.54
CA ALA A 458 1.18 -37.45 -5.83
C ALA A 458 0.10 -38.56 -5.89
N GLY A 459 0.04 -39.44 -4.89
CA GLY A 459 -0.87 -40.58 -4.89
C GLY A 459 -2.09 -40.45 -4.00
N TYR A 460 -1.93 -39.97 -2.75
CA TYR A 460 -2.84 -40.38 -1.67
C TYR A 460 -3.41 -39.23 -0.82
N TYR A 461 -2.62 -38.22 -0.43
CA TYR A 461 -3.04 -37.18 0.52
C TYR A 461 -2.40 -35.82 0.24
N ASP A 462 -3.13 -34.73 0.50
CA ASP A 462 -2.58 -33.38 0.54
C ASP A 462 -1.75 -33.17 1.80
N LEU A 463 -0.43 -33.03 1.66
CA LEU A 463 0.52 -32.67 2.72
C LEU A 463 1.13 -31.27 2.53
N SER A 464 0.46 -30.38 1.78
CA SER A 464 0.89 -28.98 1.60
C SER A 464 1.05 -28.20 2.92
N LEU A 465 0.46 -28.70 4.01
CA LEU A 465 0.68 -28.25 5.38
C LEU A 465 0.89 -29.47 6.29
N LEU A 466 1.88 -29.40 7.18
CA LEU A 466 2.10 -30.37 8.26
C LEU A 466 1.88 -29.72 9.66
N PRO A 467 1.40 -30.49 10.66
CA PRO A 467 0.95 -31.87 10.54
C PRO A 467 -0.36 -31.96 9.76
N ALA A 468 -0.55 -33.06 9.03
CA ALA A 468 -1.80 -33.34 8.33
C ALA A 468 -2.61 -34.38 9.11
N ILE A 469 -3.84 -34.02 9.47
CA ILE A 469 -4.72 -34.82 10.33
C ILE A 469 -5.97 -35.20 9.53
N PHE A 470 -6.26 -36.49 9.48
CA PHE A 470 -7.44 -37.04 8.82
C PHE A 470 -8.24 -37.90 9.81
N LEU A 471 -9.55 -37.67 9.88
CA LEU A 471 -10.48 -38.53 10.62
C LEU A 471 -11.29 -39.36 9.62
N LEU A 472 -11.18 -40.68 9.73
CA LEU A 472 -11.83 -41.64 8.83
C LEU A 472 -12.87 -42.48 9.58
N GLY A 473 -13.94 -42.84 8.88
CA GLY A 473 -14.91 -43.83 9.32
C GLY A 473 -14.36 -45.26 9.32
N GLU A 474 -15.17 -46.19 9.82
CA GLU A 474 -14.89 -47.64 9.82
C GLU A 474 -14.52 -48.15 8.42
N ASP A 475 -15.35 -47.76 7.46
CA ASP A 475 -15.27 -48.05 6.03
C ASP A 475 -14.22 -47.22 5.27
N LYS A 476 -13.45 -46.37 5.99
CA LYS A 476 -12.43 -45.44 5.46
C LYS A 476 -12.98 -44.29 4.59
N ASP A 477 -14.25 -43.95 4.77
CA ASP A 477 -14.82 -42.70 4.29
C ASP A 477 -14.24 -41.52 5.08
N LEU A 478 -13.86 -40.43 4.40
CA LEU A 478 -13.23 -39.27 5.03
C LEU A 478 -14.27 -38.40 5.75
N TYR A 479 -14.20 -38.33 7.08
CA TYR A 479 -15.08 -37.46 7.88
C TYR A 479 -14.52 -36.05 8.04
N ALA A 480 -13.20 -35.90 8.19
CA ALA A 480 -12.56 -34.59 8.27
C ALA A 480 -11.09 -34.61 7.80
N LYS A 481 -10.65 -33.49 7.22
CA LYS A 481 -9.25 -33.17 6.86
C LYS A 481 -9.00 -31.68 7.10
N TYR A 482 -7.73 -31.26 7.14
CA TYR A 482 -7.34 -29.87 7.47
C TYR A 482 -7.91 -29.42 8.83
N ILE A 483 -7.69 -30.26 9.85
CA ILE A 483 -8.09 -30.03 11.25
C ILE A 483 -6.84 -30.05 12.14
N ASP A 484 -6.91 -29.41 13.29
CA ASP A 484 -5.92 -29.50 14.37
C ASP A 484 -6.36 -30.51 15.45
N ALA A 485 -5.57 -30.62 16.53
CA ALA A 485 -5.91 -31.51 17.65
C ALA A 485 -7.16 -31.07 18.43
N GLU A 486 -7.53 -29.78 18.45
CA GLU A 486 -8.71 -29.28 19.17
C GLU A 486 -9.98 -29.65 18.39
N GLU A 487 -10.03 -29.33 17.10
CA GLU A 487 -11.13 -29.69 16.20
C GLU A 487 -11.31 -31.22 16.09
N LEU A 488 -10.21 -32.00 16.08
CA LEU A 488 -10.28 -33.46 16.17
C LEU A 488 -10.93 -33.92 17.48
N GLY A 489 -10.61 -33.29 18.61
CA GLY A 489 -11.16 -33.61 19.93
C GLY A 489 -12.68 -33.42 20.00
N GLU A 490 -13.17 -32.30 19.44
CA GLU A 490 -14.60 -32.00 19.32
C GLU A 490 -15.32 -33.00 18.41
N LEU A 491 -14.78 -33.26 17.21
CA LEU A 491 -15.36 -34.20 16.25
C LEU A 491 -15.45 -35.62 16.82
N LEU A 492 -14.39 -36.09 17.48
CA LEU A 492 -14.40 -37.38 18.18
C LEU A 492 -15.46 -37.41 19.28
N GLU A 493 -15.64 -36.33 20.05
CA GLU A 493 -16.66 -36.27 21.10
C GLU A 493 -18.08 -36.37 20.50
N ILE A 494 -18.37 -35.59 19.45
CA ILE A 494 -19.67 -35.57 18.76
C ILE A 494 -20.01 -36.93 18.12
N ILE A 495 -19.07 -37.53 17.39
CA ILE A 495 -19.28 -38.80 16.66
C ILE A 495 -19.38 -39.98 17.63
N LEU A 496 -18.66 -39.93 18.76
CA LEU A 496 -18.65 -41.00 19.77
C LEU A 496 -19.65 -40.78 20.91
N SER A 497 -20.36 -39.65 20.98
CA SER A 497 -21.53 -39.46 21.85
C SER A 497 -22.84 -39.80 21.15
N SER A 498 -22.85 -39.84 19.82
CA SER A 498 -24.00 -40.20 18.97
C SER A 498 -24.05 -41.68 18.55
N ARG A 499 -23.07 -42.48 18.98
CA ARG A 499 -22.98 -43.94 18.85
C ARG A 499 -22.82 -44.62 20.21
#